data_AF-A0A356K8Z2-F1
#
_entry.id   AF-A0A356K8Z2-F1
#
_cell.length_a   1.000
_cell.length_b   1.000
_cell.length_c   1.000
_cell.angle_alpha   90.00
_cell.angle_beta   90.00
_cell.angle_gamma   90.00
#
_symmetry.space_group_name_H-M   'P 1'
#
loop_
_entity.id
_entity.type
_entity.pdbx_description
1 polymer ?
#
loop_
_entity_poly.entity_id
_entity_poly.type
_entity_poly.pdbx_seq_one_letter_code
_entity_poly.pdbx_strand_id
1 'polypeptide(L)'
;MSLYYVQKFLFELNRDEGFQARYANDRRGALVGFNLTDEEERALIEPDVGLLFHLGVNGQILMHFAALHSIEWQDYLQRMRDGLITHGPVREGVYAVTGYEGVDAHSKRLGQTSNIEGGN
;
A
#
# COMPACT_ATOMS: atom_id res chain seq x y z
N MET A 1 -10.50 12.54 6.20
CA MET A 1 -10.33 12.55 4.73
C MET A 1 -10.50 11.13 4.21
N SER A 2 -10.64 10.92 2.89
CA SER A 2 -10.97 9.61 2.34
C SER A 2 -9.74 8.88 1.80
N LEU A 3 -9.49 7.67 2.32
CA LEU A 3 -8.54 6.66 1.84
C LEU A 3 -8.57 6.42 0.32
N TYR A 4 -9.65 6.83 -0.36
CA TYR A 4 -9.80 6.77 -1.81
C TYR A 4 -8.63 7.41 -2.57
N TYR A 5 -8.20 8.64 -2.23
CA TYR A 5 -7.17 9.33 -3.01
C TYR A 5 -5.79 8.68 -2.87
N VAL A 6 -5.46 8.14 -1.70
CA VAL A 6 -4.23 7.36 -1.47
C VAL A 6 -4.26 6.09 -2.33
N GLN A 7 -5.36 5.33 -2.31
CA GLN A 7 -5.48 4.11 -3.10
C GLN A 7 -5.45 4.40 -4.61
N LYS A 8 -6.11 5.48 -5.05
CA LYS A 8 -6.10 5.91 -6.45
C LYS A 8 -4.69 6.27 -6.90
N PHE A 9 -3.97 7.07 -6.11
CA PHE A 9 -2.59 7.45 -6.39
C PHE A 9 -1.71 6.21 -6.54
N LEU A 10 -1.75 5.29 -5.57
CA LEU A 10 -0.94 4.07 -5.60
C LEU A 10 -1.33 3.13 -6.75
N PHE A 11 -2.62 3.05 -7.10
CA PHE A 11 -3.09 2.29 -8.25
C PHE A 11 -2.52 2.83 -9.56
N GLU A 12 -2.54 4.16 -9.75
CA GLU A 12 -1.96 4.80 -10.95
C GLU A 12 -0.44 4.61 -10.98
N LEU A 13 0.23 4.82 -9.83
CA LEU A 13 1.69 4.68 -9.70
C LEU A 13 2.16 3.27 -10.03
N ASN A 14 1.44 2.24 -9.60
CA ASN A 14 1.81 0.85 -9.85
C ASN A 14 1.60 0.39 -11.30
N ARG A 15 0.97 1.21 -12.17
CA ARG A 15 0.56 0.80 -13.53
C ARG A 15 1.16 1.64 -14.65
N ASP A 16 1.55 2.87 -14.38
CA ASP A 16 2.04 3.81 -15.39
C ASP A 16 3.52 4.13 -15.14
N GLU A 17 4.41 3.63 -16.02
CA GLU A 17 5.85 3.88 -15.97
C GLU A 17 6.22 5.37 -16.09
N GLY A 18 5.45 6.13 -16.87
CA GLY A 18 5.61 7.58 -16.98
C GLY A 18 5.27 8.28 -15.67
N PHE A 19 4.26 7.79 -14.95
CA PHE A 19 3.94 8.29 -13.63
C PHE A 19 4.96 7.89 -12.57
N GLN A 20 5.51 6.67 -12.65
CA GLN A 20 6.64 6.25 -11.81
C GLN A 20 7.85 7.16 -12.02
N ALA A 21 8.19 7.48 -13.26
CA ALA A 21 9.28 8.41 -13.56
C ALA A 21 9.00 9.81 -13.02
N ARG A 22 7.77 10.32 -13.15
CA ARG A 22 7.39 11.62 -12.54
C ARG A 22 7.54 11.60 -11.02
N TYR A 23 7.01 10.57 -10.37
CA TYR A 23 7.11 10.39 -8.92
C TYR A 23 8.55 10.22 -8.43
N ALA A 24 9.39 9.47 -9.16
CA ALA A 24 10.79 9.29 -8.81
C ALA A 24 11.59 10.61 -8.90
N ASN A 25 11.25 11.47 -9.86
CA ASN A 25 11.90 12.78 -10.05
C ASN A 25 11.41 13.83 -9.03
N ASP A 26 10.10 13.90 -8.80
CA ASP A 26 9.50 14.82 -7.82
C ASP A 26 8.29 14.16 -7.14
N ARG A 27 8.54 13.58 -5.97
CA ARG A 27 7.51 12.89 -5.18
C ARG A 27 6.39 13.82 -4.77
N ARG A 28 6.70 15.04 -4.32
CA ARG A 28 5.68 15.98 -3.85
C ARG A 28 4.89 16.56 -5.02
N GLY A 29 5.56 16.88 -6.12
CA GLY A 29 4.90 17.31 -7.35
C GLY A 29 3.95 16.26 -7.93
N ALA A 30 4.29 14.97 -7.82
CA ALA A 30 3.42 13.88 -8.27
C ALA A 30 2.12 13.72 -7.46
N LEU A 31 2.05 14.27 -6.24
CA LEU A 31 0.84 14.28 -5.41
C LEU A 31 -0.12 15.42 -5.76
N VAL A 32 0.32 16.41 -6.54
CA VAL A 32 -0.52 17.55 -6.92
C VAL A 32 -1.76 17.07 -7.69
N GLY A 33 -2.94 17.49 -7.23
CA GLY A 33 -4.23 17.11 -7.80
C GLY A 33 -4.91 15.94 -7.10
N PHE A 34 -4.25 15.30 -6.13
CA PHE A 34 -4.87 14.38 -5.18
C PHE A 34 -5.25 15.15 -3.92
N ASN A 35 -6.49 14.96 -3.44
CA ASN A 35 -6.96 15.63 -2.23
C ASN A 35 -6.52 14.82 -1.00
N LEU A 36 -5.24 14.97 -0.65
CA LEU A 36 -4.55 14.27 0.44
C LEU A 36 -4.38 15.20 1.64
N THR A 37 -4.37 14.61 2.84
CA THR A 37 -3.92 15.27 4.06
C THR A 37 -2.41 15.28 4.16
N ASP A 38 -1.86 16.16 5.00
CA ASP A 38 -0.43 16.19 5.31
C ASP A 38 0.12 14.83 5.78
N GLU A 39 -0.68 14.06 6.53
CA GLU A 39 -0.31 12.71 7.01
C GLU A 39 -0.18 11.73 5.85
N GLU A 40 -1.13 11.74 4.91
CA GLU A 40 -1.14 10.88 3.73
C GLU A 40 -0.03 11.26 2.74
N GLU A 41 0.19 12.57 2.52
CA GLU A 41 1.28 13.04 1.66
C GLU A 41 2.64 12.61 2.20
N ARG A 42 2.87 12.79 3.51
CA ARG A 42 4.13 12.35 4.13
C ARG A 42 4.33 10.85 3.95
N ALA A 43 3.29 10.05 4.16
CA ALA A 43 3.37 8.60 4.01
C ALA A 43 3.77 8.18 2.59
N LEU A 44 3.31 8.89 1.57
CA LEU A 44 3.65 8.65 0.17
C LEU A 44 5.02 9.20 -0.24
N ILE A 45 5.48 10.30 0.38
CA ILE A 45 6.79 10.91 0.08
C ILE A 45 7.94 10.13 0.76
N GLU A 46 7.72 9.65 1.98
CA GLU A 46 8.68 8.93 2.84
C GLU A 46 8.62 7.40 2.69
N PRO A 47 8.05 6.90 1.60
CA PRO A 47 7.42 5.57 1.48
C PRO A 47 7.18 4.83 2.82
N ASP A 48 6.37 5.42 3.69
CA ASP A 48 6.04 4.85 4.99
C ASP A 48 4.97 3.75 4.85
N VAL A 49 5.45 2.54 4.59
CA VAL A 49 4.64 1.32 4.48
C VAL A 49 3.76 1.10 5.72
N GLY A 50 4.29 1.39 6.91
CA GLY A 50 3.59 1.15 8.17
C GLY A 50 2.41 2.10 8.34
N LEU A 51 2.63 3.39 8.08
CA LEU A 51 1.59 4.40 8.11
C LEU A 51 0.54 4.18 7.02
N LEU A 52 0.95 3.90 5.78
CA LEU A 52 0.02 3.59 4.69
C LEU A 52 -0.87 2.38 5.01
N PHE A 53 -0.30 1.35 5.64
CA PHE A 53 -1.07 0.18 6.05
C PHE A 53 -2.04 0.53 7.19
N HIS A 54 -1.58 1.28 8.19
CA HIS A 54 -2.42 1.78 9.27
C HIS A 54 -3.58 2.65 8.76
N LEU A 55 -3.38 3.46 7.72
CA LEU A 55 -4.43 4.26 7.09
C LEU A 55 -5.48 3.40 6.37
N GLY A 56 -5.19 2.13 6.07
CA GLY A 56 -6.15 1.20 5.46
C GLY A 56 -5.86 0.81 4.03
N VAL A 57 -4.69 1.17 3.49
CA VAL A 57 -4.31 0.79 2.13
C VAL A 57 -4.24 -0.73 2.01
N ASN A 58 -4.77 -1.26 0.90
CA ASN A 58 -4.76 -2.69 0.63
C ASN A 58 -3.31 -3.22 0.50
N GLY A 59 -3.01 -4.33 1.18
CA GLY A 59 -1.70 -4.98 1.17
C GLY A 59 -1.15 -5.32 -0.22
N GLN A 60 -1.99 -5.68 -1.19
CA GLN A 60 -1.53 -5.98 -2.57
C GLN A 60 -1.02 -4.72 -3.28
N ILE A 61 -1.73 -3.61 -3.16
CA ILE A 61 -1.32 -2.31 -3.73
C ILE A 61 -0.03 -1.85 -3.05
N LEU A 62 0.04 -2.00 -1.73
CA LEU A 62 1.21 -1.68 -0.91
C LEU A 62 2.44 -2.53 -1.26
N MET A 63 2.26 -3.81 -1.58
CA MET A 63 3.34 -4.71 -1.99
C MET A 63 4.03 -4.21 -3.27
N HIS A 64 3.27 -3.79 -4.28
CA HIS A 64 3.84 -3.23 -5.50
C HIS A 64 4.55 -1.89 -5.26
N PHE A 65 4.00 -1.04 -4.39
CA PHE A 65 4.65 0.20 -3.99
C PHE A 65 5.97 -0.06 -3.24
N ALA A 66 6.00 -1.03 -2.33
CA ALA A 66 7.21 -1.44 -1.64
C ALA A 66 8.28 -1.94 -2.63
N ALA A 67 7.89 -2.76 -3.61
CA ALA A 67 8.78 -3.23 -4.66
C ALA A 67 9.33 -2.08 -5.53
N LEU A 68 8.52 -1.08 -5.87
CA LEU A 68 8.95 0.14 -6.56
C LEU A 68 10.05 0.88 -5.78
N HIS A 69 9.99 0.83 -4.45
CA HIS A 69 11.00 1.40 -3.55
C HIS A 69 12.15 0.46 -3.19
N SER A 70 12.27 -0.69 -3.88
CA SER A 70 13.29 -1.72 -3.59
C SER A 70 13.27 -2.19 -2.13
N ILE A 71 12.08 -2.21 -1.52
CA ILE A 71 11.87 -2.79 -0.19
C ILE A 71 11.65 -4.28 -0.37
N GLU A 72 12.55 -5.08 0.19
CA GLU A 72 12.49 -6.53 0.15
C GLU A 72 11.27 -7.07 0.90
N TRP A 73 10.81 -8.26 0.52
CA TRP A 73 9.59 -8.86 1.07
C TRP A 73 9.61 -8.93 2.61
N GLN A 74 10.70 -9.40 3.21
CA GLN A 74 10.79 -9.52 4.68
C GLN A 74 10.73 -8.16 5.37
N ASP A 75 11.35 -7.15 4.79
CA ASP A 75 11.34 -5.77 5.31
C ASP A 75 9.95 -5.15 5.17
N TYR A 76 9.26 -5.39 4.06
CA TYR A 76 7.88 -4.98 3.86
C TYR A 76 6.97 -5.54 4.97
N LEU A 77 7.10 -6.85 5.27
CA LEU A 77 6.32 -7.48 6.34
C LEU A 77 6.64 -6.89 7.73
N GLN A 78 7.92 -6.62 7.99
CA GLN A 78 8.34 -6.04 9.26
C GLN A 78 7.79 -4.62 9.40
N ARG A 79 7.89 -3.78 8.37
CA ARG A 79 7.35 -2.41 8.36
C ARG A 79 5.83 -2.36 8.57
N MET A 80 5.08 -3.32 8.01
CA MET A 80 3.65 -3.43 8.30
C MET A 80 3.38 -3.72 9.78
N ARG A 81 4.13 -4.65 10.39
CA ARG A 81 4.00 -4.97 11.83
C ARG A 81 4.38 -3.77 12.70
N ASP A 82 5.49 -3.13 12.40
CA ASP A 82 5.98 -1.95 13.12
C ASP A 82 5.00 -0.78 13.02
N GLY A 83 4.33 -0.63 11.87
CA GLY A 83 3.26 0.34 11.67
C GLY A 83 2.08 0.12 12.60
N LEU A 84 1.65 -1.14 12.80
CA LEU A 84 0.57 -1.46 13.75
C LEU A 84 0.96 -1.18 15.20
N ILE A 85 2.23 -1.41 15.56
CA ILE A 85 2.75 -1.12 16.90
C ILE A 85 2.82 0.40 17.13
N THR A 86 3.27 1.15 16.12
CA THR A 86 3.56 2.58 16.21
C THR A 86 2.31 3.45 16.10
N HIS A 87 1.42 3.14 15.15
CA HIS A 87 0.26 3.95 14.84
C HIS A 87 -1.05 3.36 15.38
N GLY A 88 -1.05 2.08 15.75
CA GLY A 88 -2.23 1.36 16.24
C GLY A 88 -2.95 0.57 15.14
N PRO A 89 -4.17 0.07 15.42
CA PRO A 89 -4.91 -0.78 14.48
C PRO A 89 -5.25 -0.03 13.20
N VAL A 90 -5.50 -0.78 12.12
CA VAL A 90 -5.88 -0.21 10.83
C VAL A 90 -7.16 0.61 10.96
N ARG A 91 -7.14 1.87 10.52
CA ARG A 91 -8.24 2.83 10.68
C ARG A 91 -9.42 2.54 9.76
N GLU A 92 -9.15 2.23 8.50
CA GLU A 92 -10.17 2.09 7.45
C GLU A 92 -9.90 0.89 6.52
N GLY A 93 -10.89 0.53 5.70
CA GLY A 93 -10.74 -0.53 4.70
C GLY A 93 -10.91 -1.95 5.25
N VAL A 94 -10.50 -2.95 4.45
CA VAL A 94 -10.82 -4.38 4.65
C VAL A 94 -10.21 -4.95 5.95
N TYR A 95 -9.15 -4.30 6.45
CA TYR A 95 -8.41 -4.72 7.64
C TYR A 95 -8.88 -4.06 8.94
N ALA A 96 -9.74 -3.04 8.88
CA ALA A 96 -10.22 -2.32 10.07
C ALA A 96 -11.14 -3.16 10.98
N VAL A 97 -11.78 -4.20 10.44
CA VAL A 97 -12.80 -5.00 11.15
C VAL A 97 -12.34 -6.43 11.44
N THR A 98 -11.33 -6.93 10.72
CA THR A 98 -10.99 -8.37 10.76
C THR A 98 -9.84 -8.72 11.69
N GLY A 99 -9.09 -7.74 12.21
CA GLY A 99 -7.81 -8.03 12.85
C GLY A 99 -6.83 -8.56 11.82
N TYR A 100 -5.65 -7.94 11.72
CA TYR A 100 -4.66 -8.41 10.77
C TYR A 100 -4.14 -9.80 11.18
N GLU A 101 -4.64 -10.86 10.53
CA GLU A 101 -4.19 -12.26 10.73
C GLU A 101 -2.78 -12.53 10.17
N GLY A 102 -2.09 -11.50 9.67
CA GLY A 102 -0.82 -11.63 8.97
C GLY A 102 -0.98 -11.81 7.46
N VAL A 103 0.01 -11.29 6.74
CA VAL A 103 0.25 -11.53 5.31
C VAL A 103 0.26 -13.01 4.93
N ASP A 104 0.72 -13.93 5.78
CA ASP A 104 0.77 -15.35 5.43
C ASP A 104 -0.62 -15.93 5.22
N ALA A 105 -1.60 -15.57 6.07
CA ALA A 105 -2.99 -15.99 5.90
C ALA A 105 -3.64 -15.33 4.66
N HIS A 106 -3.31 -14.08 4.37
CA HIS A 106 -3.87 -13.34 3.22
C HIS A 106 -3.25 -13.75 1.88
N SER A 107 -1.94 -13.93 1.83
CA SER A 107 -1.19 -14.41 0.65
C SER A 107 -1.57 -15.86 0.31
N LYS A 108 -1.81 -16.70 1.33
CA LYS A 108 -2.32 -18.07 1.15
C LYS A 108 -3.76 -18.11 0.61
N ARG A 109 -4.63 -17.16 1.00
CA ARG A 109 -5.97 -16.96 0.41
C ARG A 109 -5.88 -16.51 -1.05
N LEU A 110 -4.94 -15.63 -1.38
CA LEU A 110 -4.74 -15.11 -2.74
C LEU A 110 -4.12 -16.15 -3.70
N GLY A 111 -3.20 -16.98 -3.21
CA GLY A 111 -2.65 -18.12 -3.96
C GLY A 111 -3.68 -19.21 -4.28
N GLN A 112 -4.82 -19.24 -3.58
CA GLN A 112 -5.95 -20.10 -3.92
C GLN A 112 -6.87 -19.48 -4.98
N THR A 113 -6.94 -18.14 -5.09
CA THR A 113 -7.72 -17.46 -6.13
C THR A 113 -7.03 -17.41 -7.51
N SER A 114 -5.73 -17.69 -7.60
CA SER A 114 -5.02 -17.82 -8.90
C SER A 114 -5.28 -19.14 -9.63
N ASN A 115 -6.21 -19.98 -9.14
CA ASN A 115 -6.57 -21.26 -9.76
C ASN A 115 -7.95 -21.25 -10.43
N ILE A 116 -8.41 -20.09 -10.90
CA ILE A 116 -9.59 -20.01 -11.78
C ILE A 116 -9.12 -19.58 -13.17
N GLU A 117 -9.30 -20.51 -14.11
CA GLU A 117 -9.12 -20.47 -15.57
C GLU A 117 -7.76 -20.92 -16.13
N GLY A 118 -7.71 -22.23 -16.45
CA GLY A 118 -6.66 -22.84 -17.26
C GLY A 118 -6.98 -24.28 -17.66
N GLY A 119 -8.10 -24.48 -18.38
CA GLY A 119 -8.42 -25.58 -19.31
C GLY A 119 -7.99 -27.03 -19.00
N ASN A 120 -8.97 -27.91 -18.80
CA ASN A 120 -9.53 -28.84 -19.81
C ASN A 120 -10.66 -29.67 -19.17
#